data_AF-U5S5Q7-F1
#
_entry.id   AF-U5S5Q7-F1
#
_cell.length_a   1.000
_cell.length_b   1.000
_cell.length_c   1.000
_cell.angle_alpha   90.00
_cell.angle_beta   90.00
_cell.angle_gamma   90.00
#
_symmetry.space_group_name_H-M   'P 1'
#
loop_
_entity.id
_entity.type
_entity.pdbx_description
1 polymer ?
#
loop_
_entity_poly.entity_id
_entity_poly.type
_entity_poly.pdbx_seq_one_letter_code
_entity_poly.pdbx_strand_id
1 'polypeptide(L)'
;LSKLGVSKWQGTAEENSRMMRVITKLHGAADVSIVELDPATSRKFIFSYEYGDGKAYQFADVAEQQETATTRIIPNKAKYLINFSTFQCSEGFQRGIQSYLRYSLGWQSQLRVQSFLNGLGYLAIGPYSYTNNMSLNVAYSVLG
;
A
#
# COMPACT_ATOMS: atom_id res chain seq x y z
N LEU A 1 -1.17 -22.40 -0.65
CA LEU A 1 -2.60 -22.10 -0.83
C LEU A 1 -2.85 -20.67 -0.36
N SER A 2 -3.82 -19.94 -0.92
CA SER A 2 -4.21 -18.63 -0.38
C SER A 2 -4.82 -18.77 1.02
N LYS A 3 -5.04 -17.66 1.74
CA LYS A 3 -5.71 -17.70 3.05
C LYS A 3 -7.14 -18.28 2.99
N LEU A 4 -7.74 -18.33 1.80
CA LEU A 4 -9.07 -18.89 1.55
C LEU A 4 -9.02 -20.36 1.09
N GLY A 5 -7.84 -21.00 1.10
CA GLY A 5 -7.69 -22.40 0.68
C GLY A 5 -7.74 -22.61 -0.83
N VAL A 6 -7.77 -21.54 -1.64
CA VAL A 6 -7.76 -21.63 -3.10
C VAL A 6 -6.34 -21.54 -3.66
N SER A 7 -6.17 -21.94 -4.92
CA SER A 7 -4.90 -21.73 -5.63
C SER A 7 -4.59 -20.23 -5.70
N LYS A 8 -3.29 -19.91 -5.64
CA LYS A 8 -2.84 -18.53 -5.81
C LYS A 8 -3.24 -18.06 -7.21
N TRP A 9 -3.85 -16.88 -7.31
CA TRP A 9 -4.23 -16.29 -8.60
C TRP A 9 -3.01 -16.07 -9.49
N GLN A 10 -3.13 -16.38 -10.78
CA GLN A 10 -2.11 -16.18 -11.80
C GLN A 10 -2.74 -15.45 -12.99
N GLY A 11 -2.07 -14.41 -13.49
CA GLY A 11 -2.51 -13.61 -14.62
C GLY A 11 -1.34 -12.77 -15.14
N THR A 12 -1.52 -12.12 -16.29
CA THR A 12 -0.50 -11.23 -16.86
C THR A 12 -0.34 -9.96 -16.02
N ALA A 13 0.75 -9.21 -16.25
CA ALA A 13 0.96 -7.94 -15.55
C ALA A 13 -0.16 -6.93 -15.89
N GLU A 14 -0.63 -6.93 -17.12
CA GLU A 14 -1.71 -6.09 -17.64
C GLU A 14 -3.05 -6.44 -16.99
N GLU A 15 -3.38 -7.73 -16.91
CA GLU A 15 -4.60 -8.20 -16.24
C GLU A 15 -4.59 -7.87 -14.75
N ASN A 16 -3.47 -8.15 -14.08
CA ASN A 16 -3.34 -7.90 -12.66
C ASN A 16 -3.39 -6.40 -12.35
N SER A 17 -2.70 -5.56 -13.11
CA SER A 17 -2.73 -4.11 -12.91
C SER A 17 -4.12 -3.52 -13.18
N ARG A 18 -4.84 -3.99 -14.21
CA ARG A 18 -6.23 -3.60 -14.47
C ARG A 18 -7.15 -4.01 -13.32
N MET A 19 -7.04 -5.25 -12.84
CA MET A 19 -7.80 -5.73 -11.69
C MET A 19 -7.51 -4.89 -10.45
N MET A 20 -6.24 -4.61 -10.16
CA MET A 20 -5.85 -3.82 -9.00
C MET A 20 -6.32 -2.37 -9.08
N ARG A 21 -6.34 -1.75 -10.27
CA ARG A 21 -6.95 -0.41 -10.45
C ARG A 21 -8.45 -0.44 -10.17
N VAL A 22 -9.18 -1.44 -10.67
CA VAL A 22 -10.64 -1.57 -10.45
C VAL A 22 -10.96 -1.81 -8.97
N ILE A 23 -10.30 -2.79 -8.32
CA ILE A 23 -10.61 -3.13 -6.91
C ILE A 23 -10.26 -1.98 -5.96
N THR A 24 -9.18 -1.25 -6.24
CA THR A 24 -8.77 -0.11 -5.41
C THR A 24 -9.76 1.05 -5.55
N LYS A 25 -10.25 1.33 -6.78
CA LYS A 25 -11.34 2.30 -7.02
C LYS A 25 -12.66 1.88 -6.40
N LEU A 26 -13.03 0.60 -6.50
CA LEU A 26 -14.23 0.04 -5.84
C LEU A 26 -14.22 0.29 -4.33
N HIS A 27 -13.03 0.28 -3.73
CA HIS A 27 -12.86 0.53 -2.30
C HIS A 27 -12.62 2.00 -1.92
N GLY A 28 -12.90 2.94 -2.82
CA GLY A 28 -12.98 4.38 -2.50
C GLY A 28 -11.78 5.21 -2.92
N ALA A 29 -10.83 4.64 -3.67
CA ALA A 29 -9.77 5.43 -4.29
C ALA A 29 -10.32 6.30 -5.43
N ALA A 30 -9.89 7.57 -5.46
CA ALA A 30 -10.13 8.50 -6.55
C ALA A 30 -9.23 8.17 -7.75
N ASP A 31 -7.94 8.02 -7.47
CA ASP A 31 -6.93 7.62 -8.44
C ASP A 31 -5.98 6.57 -7.85
N VAL A 32 -5.33 5.81 -8.71
CA VAL A 32 -4.50 4.65 -8.35
C VAL A 32 -3.24 4.67 -9.20
N SER A 33 -2.08 4.57 -8.55
CA SER A 33 -0.78 4.38 -9.16
C SER A 33 -0.20 3.04 -8.72
N ILE A 34 0.41 2.31 -9.66
CA ILE A 34 1.05 1.02 -9.40
C ILE A 34 2.50 1.16 -9.84
N VAL A 35 3.42 1.07 -8.88
CA VAL A 35 4.84 1.37 -9.08
C VAL A 35 5.68 0.15 -8.73
N GLU A 36 6.63 -0.21 -9.59
CA GLU A 36 7.65 -1.19 -9.25
C GLU A 36 8.69 -0.57 -8.29
N LEU A 37 9.07 -1.28 -7.24
CA LEU A 37 10.00 -0.89 -6.18
C LEU A 37 11.44 -1.30 -6.52
N ASP A 38 12.04 -0.57 -7.46
CA ASP A 38 13.45 -0.65 -7.81
C ASP A 38 14.32 -0.16 -6.64
N PRO A 39 15.25 -1.01 -6.12
CA PRO A 39 16.21 -0.64 -5.09
C PRO A 39 17.02 0.63 -5.38
N ALA A 40 17.36 0.89 -6.65
CA ALA A 40 18.21 2.03 -7.03
C ALA A 40 17.45 3.36 -7.00
N THR A 41 16.13 3.32 -7.20
CA THR A 41 15.29 4.50 -7.45
C THR A 41 14.07 4.55 -6.54
N SER A 42 12.94 3.96 -6.95
CA SER A 42 11.62 4.13 -6.36
C SER A 42 11.49 3.55 -4.95
N ARG A 43 12.28 2.53 -4.58
CA ARG A 43 12.29 1.98 -3.21
C ARG A 43 12.82 2.97 -2.18
N LYS A 44 13.66 3.92 -2.58
CA LYS A 44 14.23 4.94 -1.67
C LYS A 44 13.19 5.92 -1.11
N PHE A 45 11.97 5.92 -1.66
CA PHE A 45 10.86 6.71 -1.13
C PHE A 45 10.11 6.04 0.04
N ILE A 46 10.43 4.77 0.36
CA ILE A 46 10.00 4.14 1.61
C ILE A 46 10.86 4.69 2.75
N PHE A 47 10.25 5.06 3.87
CA PHE A 47 10.99 5.59 5.01
C PHE A 47 11.83 4.49 5.69
N SER A 48 12.94 4.88 6.30
CA SER A 48 13.84 3.93 6.99
C SER A 48 13.26 3.43 8.32
N TYR A 49 12.34 4.17 8.92
CA TYR A 49 11.74 3.86 10.22
C TYR A 49 10.22 4.12 10.19
N GLU A 50 9.46 3.30 10.89
CA GLU A 50 8.04 3.53 11.13
C GLU A 50 7.85 4.69 12.11
N TYR A 51 6.95 5.61 11.76
CA TYR A 51 6.63 6.77 12.59
C TYR A 51 6.00 6.38 13.94
N GLY A 52 5.11 5.39 13.96
CA GLY A 52 4.32 5.05 15.15
C GLY A 52 5.13 4.42 16.30
N ASP A 53 6.12 3.59 16.01
CA ASP A 53 6.88 2.83 17.02
C ASP A 53 8.39 2.81 16.80
N GLY A 54 8.91 3.53 15.80
CA GLY A 54 10.33 3.68 15.55
C GLY A 54 11.04 2.43 15.01
N LYS A 55 10.31 1.35 14.68
CA LYS A 55 10.96 0.15 14.13
C LYS A 55 11.51 0.40 12.73
N ALA A 56 12.72 -0.10 12.47
CA ALA A 56 13.37 0.06 11.17
C ALA A 56 12.67 -0.80 10.09
N TYR A 57 12.46 -0.24 8.90
CA TYR A 57 12.09 -1.02 7.72
C TYR A 57 13.35 -1.56 7.05
N GLN A 58 13.41 -2.87 6.83
CA GLN A 58 14.54 -3.53 6.17
C GLN A 58 14.08 -4.46 5.06
N PHE A 59 14.70 -4.37 3.89
CA PHE A 59 14.43 -5.29 2.79
C PHE A 59 15.41 -6.46 2.82
N ALA A 60 14.93 -7.69 2.72
CA ALA A 60 15.77 -8.89 2.76
C ALA A 60 15.21 -10.04 1.90
N ASP A 61 16.08 -10.99 1.54
CA ASP A 61 15.71 -12.22 0.82
C ASP A 61 15.12 -13.27 1.78
N VAL A 62 13.94 -12.96 2.32
CA VAL A 62 13.18 -13.84 3.20
C VAL A 62 11.90 -14.34 2.52
N ALA A 63 11.46 -15.53 2.90
CA ALA A 63 10.24 -16.12 2.33
C ALA A 63 8.97 -15.36 2.74
N GLU A 64 8.91 -14.79 3.94
CA GLU A 64 7.74 -14.09 4.46
C GLU A 64 8.16 -12.83 5.22
N GLN A 65 7.22 -11.91 5.40
CA GLN A 65 7.45 -10.73 6.23
C GLN A 65 7.68 -11.14 7.68
N GLN A 66 8.56 -10.44 8.38
CA GLN A 66 8.88 -10.72 9.79
C GLN A 66 8.90 -9.42 10.57
N GLU A 67 8.53 -9.49 11.85
CA GLU A 67 8.63 -8.37 12.78
C GLU A 67 9.41 -8.81 14.01
N THR A 68 10.42 -8.04 14.38
CA THR A 68 11.20 -8.21 15.62
C THR A 68 10.85 -7.09 16.61
N ALA A 69 11.55 -7.05 17.75
CA ALA A 69 11.42 -5.95 18.70
C ALA A 69 11.76 -4.59 18.08
N THR A 70 12.67 -4.54 17.09
CA THR A 70 13.25 -3.31 16.55
C THR A 70 13.08 -3.12 15.05
N THR A 71 12.58 -4.11 14.33
CA THR A 71 12.65 -4.14 12.86
C THR A 71 11.41 -4.78 12.23
N ARG A 72 10.98 -4.25 11.08
CA ARG A 72 10.03 -4.86 10.15
C ARG A 72 10.77 -5.26 8.88
N ILE A 73 10.87 -6.57 8.63
CA ILE A 73 11.56 -7.14 7.48
C ILE A 73 10.55 -7.32 6.35
N ILE A 74 10.77 -6.60 5.25
CA ILE A 74 10.00 -6.65 4.01
C ILE A 74 10.73 -7.58 3.03
N PRO A 75 10.07 -8.65 2.54
CA PRO A 75 10.68 -9.53 1.55
C PRO A 75 11.02 -8.80 0.24
N ASN A 76 12.18 -9.05 -0.36
CA ASN A 76 12.55 -8.51 -1.67
C ASN A 76 11.58 -8.89 -2.81
N LYS A 77 10.79 -9.96 -2.62
CA LYS A 77 9.71 -10.34 -3.55
C LYS A 77 8.49 -9.39 -3.52
N ALA A 78 8.38 -8.49 -2.53
CA ALA A 78 7.38 -7.42 -2.50
C ALA A 78 7.80 -6.31 -3.48
N LYS A 79 7.64 -6.59 -4.77
CA LYS A 79 8.17 -5.76 -5.86
C LYS A 79 7.28 -4.58 -6.26
N TYR A 80 6.01 -4.57 -5.89
CA TYR A 80 5.06 -3.55 -6.36
C TYR A 80 4.44 -2.82 -5.18
N LEU A 81 4.25 -1.51 -5.37
CA LEU A 81 3.55 -0.63 -4.46
C LEU A 81 2.28 -0.13 -5.16
N ILE A 82 1.18 -0.15 -4.42
CA ILE A 82 -0.10 0.44 -4.85
C ILE A 82 -0.29 1.72 -4.05
N ASN A 83 -0.17 2.86 -4.72
CA ASN A 83 -0.46 4.17 -4.15
C ASN A 83 -1.84 4.62 -4.64
N PHE A 84 -2.57 5.34 -3.81
CA PHE A 84 -3.89 5.83 -4.20
C PHE A 84 -4.21 7.16 -3.54
N SER A 85 -5.13 7.89 -4.16
CA SER A 85 -5.65 9.16 -3.64
C SER A 85 -7.11 9.01 -3.22
N THR A 86 -7.57 9.93 -2.38
CA THR A 86 -8.97 10.07 -1.99
C THR A 86 -9.45 11.48 -2.31
N PHE A 87 -10.71 11.65 -2.70
CA PHE A 87 -11.26 12.99 -2.88
C PHE A 87 -11.35 13.74 -1.55
N GLN A 88 -11.09 15.04 -1.62
CA GLN A 88 -11.40 15.99 -0.55
C GLN A 88 -12.51 16.92 -1.02
N CYS A 89 -13.51 17.15 -0.17
CA CYS A 89 -14.52 18.17 -0.43
C CYS A 89 -13.86 19.56 -0.46
N SER A 90 -13.89 20.21 -1.62
CA SER A 90 -13.28 21.52 -1.84
C SER A 90 -13.95 22.61 -1.01
N GLU A 91 -15.29 22.65 -0.99
CA GLU A 91 -16.07 23.61 -0.21
C GLU A 91 -15.79 23.45 1.29
N GLY A 92 -15.76 22.21 1.78
CA GLY A 92 -15.42 21.92 3.17
C GLY A 92 -14.01 22.40 3.52
N PHE A 93 -13.02 22.10 2.67
CA PHE A 93 -11.64 22.53 2.89
C PHE A 93 -11.50 24.06 2.92
N GLN A 94 -12.13 24.77 1.99
CA GLN A 94 -12.11 26.24 1.94
C GLN A 94 -12.76 26.87 3.18
N ARG A 95 -13.69 26.16 3.83
CA ARG A 95 -14.31 26.56 5.10
C ARG A 95 -13.58 26.06 6.34
N GLY A 96 -12.36 25.51 6.20
CA GLY A 96 -11.57 25.00 7.31
C GLY A 96 -12.08 23.68 7.90
N ILE A 97 -13.01 22.98 7.23
CA ILE A 97 -13.47 21.66 7.66
C ILE A 97 -12.31 20.69 7.51
N GLN A 98 -11.94 20.12 8.65
CA GLN A 98 -10.81 19.21 8.76
C GLN A 98 -11.05 17.93 7.99
N SER A 99 -9.94 17.33 7.56
CA SER A 99 -9.99 16.27 6.57
C SER A 99 -10.08 14.86 7.15
N TYR A 100 -10.52 14.72 8.40
CA TYR A 100 -10.54 13.44 9.13
C TYR A 100 -11.26 12.31 8.37
N LEU A 101 -12.36 12.62 7.69
CA LEU A 101 -13.12 11.64 6.92
C LEU A 101 -12.28 10.92 5.84
N ARG A 102 -11.33 11.63 5.21
CA ARG A 102 -10.48 11.03 4.16
C ARG A 102 -9.44 10.07 4.73
N TYR A 103 -8.95 10.34 5.95
CA TYR A 103 -8.03 9.44 6.63
C TYR A 103 -8.73 8.14 7.01
N SER A 104 -9.97 8.24 7.52
CA SER A 104 -10.81 7.08 7.79
C SER A 104 -11.11 6.28 6.51
N LEU A 105 -11.43 6.98 5.41
CA LEU A 105 -11.64 6.34 4.11
C LEU A 105 -10.37 5.63 3.63
N GLY A 106 -9.22 6.31 3.63
CA GLY A 106 -7.94 5.76 3.19
C GLY A 106 -7.54 4.52 3.98
N TRP A 107 -7.74 4.54 5.30
CA TRP A 107 -7.51 3.38 6.16
C TRP A 107 -8.40 2.19 5.77
N GLN A 108 -9.70 2.42 5.55
CA GLN A 108 -10.61 1.37 5.11
C GLN A 108 -10.27 0.83 3.72
N SER A 109 -9.91 1.72 2.78
CA SER A 109 -9.47 1.33 1.43
C SER A 109 -8.24 0.44 1.50
N GLN A 110 -7.23 0.84 2.28
CA GLN A 110 -6.01 0.07 2.49
C GLN A 110 -6.32 -1.33 3.02
N LEU A 111 -7.07 -1.44 4.12
CA LEU A 111 -7.38 -2.75 4.72
C LEU A 111 -8.15 -3.66 3.77
N ARG A 112 -9.10 -3.12 3.00
CA ARG A 112 -9.90 -3.88 2.03
C ARG A 112 -9.04 -4.39 0.86
N VAL A 113 -8.18 -3.53 0.31
CA VAL A 113 -7.26 -3.91 -0.77
C VAL A 113 -6.23 -4.94 -0.29
N GLN A 114 -5.68 -4.77 0.92
CA GLN A 114 -4.79 -5.77 1.52
C GLN A 114 -5.51 -7.11 1.73
N SER A 115 -6.74 -7.09 2.22
CA SER A 115 -7.55 -8.31 2.40
C SER A 115 -7.80 -9.02 1.08
N PHE A 116 -8.13 -8.28 0.02
CA PHE A 116 -8.32 -8.82 -1.33
C PHE A 116 -7.05 -9.51 -1.85
N LEU A 117 -5.89 -8.85 -1.78
CA LEU A 117 -4.61 -9.44 -2.19
C LEU A 117 -4.26 -10.70 -1.39
N ASN A 118 -4.49 -10.68 -0.07
CA ASN A 118 -4.32 -11.87 0.77
C ASN A 118 -5.26 -13.02 0.35
N GLY A 119 -6.51 -12.72 -0.03
CA GLY A 119 -7.47 -13.68 -0.55
C GLY A 119 -7.02 -14.34 -1.86
N LEU A 120 -6.35 -13.58 -2.72
CA LEU A 120 -5.72 -14.08 -3.95
C LEU A 120 -4.43 -14.89 -3.72
N GLY A 121 -3.93 -14.94 -2.49
CA GLY A 121 -2.69 -15.64 -2.13
C GLY A 121 -1.42 -14.81 -2.32
N TYR A 122 -1.53 -13.48 -2.32
CA TYR A 122 -0.40 -12.56 -2.36
C TYR A 122 -0.14 -11.94 -0.98
N LEU A 123 1.13 -11.62 -0.73
CA LEU A 123 1.53 -10.82 0.42
C LEU A 123 1.08 -9.37 0.19
N ALA A 124 0.45 -8.76 1.20
CA ALA A 124 0.05 -7.36 1.15
C ALA A 124 0.50 -6.64 2.43
N ILE A 125 1.47 -5.76 2.28
CA ILE A 125 2.07 -4.97 3.37
C ILE A 125 1.56 -3.54 3.26
N GLY A 126 1.29 -2.91 4.40
CA GLY A 126 0.89 -1.53 4.48
C GLY A 126 1.46 -0.89 5.75
N PRO A 127 1.33 0.43 5.89
CA PRO A 127 1.79 1.15 7.07
C PRO A 127 1.12 0.62 8.34
N TYR A 128 1.88 0.68 9.44
CA TYR A 128 1.43 0.23 10.76
C TYR A 128 0.37 1.16 11.37
N SER A 129 0.62 2.47 11.35
CA SER A 129 -0.17 3.46 12.10
C SER A 129 -1.23 4.17 11.25
N TYR A 130 -0.79 4.80 10.15
CA TYR A 130 -1.65 5.56 9.23
C TYR A 130 -1.23 5.35 7.79
N THR A 131 -2.19 5.39 6.86
CA THR A 131 -1.97 5.12 5.42
C THR A 131 -0.87 5.98 4.76
N ASN A 132 -0.50 7.12 5.35
CA ASN A 132 0.52 8.04 4.85
C ASN A 132 1.88 7.99 5.58
N ASN A 133 2.11 7.02 6.47
CA ASN A 133 3.30 7.02 7.35
C ASN A 133 4.45 6.11 6.92
N MET A 134 4.29 5.32 5.86
CA MET A 134 5.35 4.38 5.42
C MET A 134 6.25 4.97 4.34
N SER A 135 5.78 5.99 3.60
CA SER A 135 6.49 6.45 2.41
C SER A 135 6.17 7.87 1.98
N LEU A 136 6.99 8.41 1.09
CA LEU A 136 6.75 9.69 0.40
C LEU A 136 5.71 9.51 -0.71
N ASN A 137 4.43 9.47 -0.35
CA ASN A 137 3.31 9.16 -1.26
C ASN A 137 3.23 10.08 -2.48
N VAL A 138 3.66 11.35 -2.37
CA VAL A 138 3.66 12.30 -3.50
C VAL A 138 4.59 11.83 -4.62
N ALA A 139 5.74 11.24 -4.29
CA ALA A 139 6.65 10.69 -5.30
C ALA A 139 5.98 9.56 -6.08
N TYR A 140 5.28 8.66 -5.38
CA TYR A 140 4.56 7.56 -6.03
C TYR A 140 3.35 8.01 -6.83
N SER A 141 2.72 9.14 -6.51
CA SER A 141 1.65 9.70 -7.34
C SER A 141 2.14 10.22 -8.70
N VAL A 142 3.44 10.51 -8.84
CA VAL A 142 4.03 10.99 -10.10
C VAL A 142 4.59 9.84 -10.94
N LEU A 143 5.05 8.76 -10.29
CA LEU A 143 5.78 7.68 -10.95
C LEU A 143 4.92 6.67 -11.74
N GLY A 144 3.60 6.61 -11.56
CA GLY A 144 2.76 5.59 -12.23
C GLY A 144 1.29 5.90 -12.32
#